data_AF-A0A7V5PGX4-F1
#
_entry.id   AF-A0A7V5PGX4-F1
#
_cell.length_a   1.000
_cell.length_b   1.000
_cell.length_c   1.000
_cell.angle_alpha   90.00
_cell.angle_beta   90.00
_cell.angle_gamma   90.00
#
_symmetry.space_group_name_H-M   'P 1'
#
loop_
_entity.id
_entity.type
_entity.pdbx_description
1 polymer ?
#
loop_
_entity_poly.entity_id
_entity_poly.type
_entity_poly.pdbx_seq_one_letter_code
_entity_poly.pdbx_strand_id
1 'polypeptide(L)'
;MNAEKRREIFRRFREANPHPTTELVYHSPFELLIAVILSAQATDVSVNKATEKLFAKANTPEAILKLGEDGLKKYIKTIGLYNS
;
A
#
# COMPACT_ATOMS: atom_id res chain seq x y z
N MET A 1 -21.09 24.63 0.79
CA MET A 1 -21.35 23.31 0.18
C MET A 1 -22.58 22.71 0.85
N ASN A 2 -23.70 22.47 0.14
CA ASN A 2 -24.94 21.94 0.74
C ASN A 2 -25.06 20.40 0.59
N ALA A 3 -26.11 19.79 1.15
CA ALA A 3 -26.31 18.34 1.10
C ALA A 3 -26.55 17.81 -0.32
N GLU A 4 -27.34 18.52 -1.13
CA GLU A 4 -27.63 18.16 -2.52
C GLU A 4 -26.38 18.11 -3.39
N LYS A 5 -25.54 19.15 -3.30
CA LYS A 5 -24.29 19.23 -4.05
C LYS A 5 -23.32 18.12 -3.67
N ARG A 6 -23.23 17.74 -2.39
CA ARG A 6 -22.42 16.59 -1.94
C ARG A 6 -22.90 15.27 -2.55
N ARG A 7 -24.21 15.02 -2.54
CA ARG A 7 -24.78 13.80 -3.13
C ARG A 7 -24.54 13.72 -4.63
N GLU A 8 -24.69 14.84 -5.33
CA GLU A 8 -24.44 14.92 -6.77
C GLU A 8 -22.97 14.64 -7.12
N ILE A 9 -22.02 15.14 -6.32
CA ILE A 9 -20.58 14.83 -6.48
C ILE A 9 -20.34 13.32 -6.35
N PHE A 10 -20.82 12.69 -5.27
CA PHE A 10 -20.64 11.25 -5.08
C PHE A 10 -21.35 10.40 -6.14
N ARG A 11 -22.52 10.84 -6.64
CA ARG A 11 -23.20 10.18 -7.77
C ARG A 11 -22.31 10.17 -9.01
N ARG A 12 -21.74 11.32 -9.39
CA ARG A 12 -20.83 11.44 -10.54
C ARG A 12 -19.56 10.64 -10.37
N PHE A 13 -18.96 10.63 -9.17
CA PHE A 13 -17.77 9.82 -8.90
C PHE A 13 -18.06 8.32 -9.02
N ARG A 14 -19.19 7.85 -8.51
CA ARG A 14 -19.61 6.45 -8.66
C ARG A 14 -19.92 6.08 -10.11
N GLU A 15 -20.48 6.99 -10.90
CA GLU A 15 -20.72 6.76 -12.33
C GLU A 15 -19.41 6.71 -13.13
N ALA A 16 -18.44 7.57 -12.80
CA ALA A 16 -17.13 7.59 -13.45
C ALA A 16 -16.26 6.40 -13.08
N ASN A 17 -16.32 5.94 -11.82
CA ASN A 17 -15.63 4.74 -11.35
C ASN A 17 -16.55 3.97 -10.38
N PRO A 18 -17.27 2.93 -10.86
CA PRO A 18 -18.21 2.15 -10.04
C PRO A 18 -17.56 1.33 -8.92
N HIS A 19 -16.30 0.96 -9.10
CA HIS A 19 -15.56 0.09 -8.18
C HIS A 19 -14.17 0.68 -7.88
N PRO A 20 -14.10 1.87 -7.25
CA PRO A 20 -12.82 2.46 -6.92
C PRO A 20 -12.10 1.59 -5.89
N THR A 21 -10.80 1.40 -6.08
CA THR A 21 -9.93 0.62 -5.19
C THR A 21 -8.62 1.37 -4.98
N THR A 22 -7.77 0.88 -4.07
CA THR A 22 -6.43 1.41 -3.83
C THR A 22 -5.52 1.18 -5.04
N GLU A 23 -4.52 2.05 -5.22
CA GLU A 23 -3.45 1.88 -6.23
C GLU A 23 -2.30 1.00 -5.72
N LEU A 24 -2.33 0.59 -4.45
CA LEU A 24 -1.38 -0.37 -3.88
C LEU A 24 -1.61 -1.77 -4.46
N VAL A 25 -0.53 -2.42 -4.87
CA VAL A 25 -0.56 -3.79 -5.41
C VAL A 25 -0.46 -4.79 -4.26
N TYR A 26 -1.46 -5.68 -4.15
CA TYR A 26 -1.53 -6.72 -3.13
C TYR A 26 -2.39 -7.90 -3.58
N HIS A 27 -2.15 -9.08 -2.99
CA HIS A 27 -2.90 -10.32 -3.26
C HIS A 27 -3.46 -10.97 -1.99
N SER A 28 -3.17 -10.40 -0.82
CA SER A 28 -3.71 -10.85 0.47
C SER A 28 -3.94 -9.68 1.42
N PRO A 29 -4.79 -9.85 2.46
CA PRO A 29 -4.96 -8.85 3.51
C PRO A 29 -3.64 -8.48 4.21
N PHE A 30 -2.72 -9.44 4.33
CA PHE A 30 -1.40 -9.21 4.92
C PHE A 30 -0.53 -8.33 4.03
N GLU A 31 -0.48 -8.60 2.72
CA GLU A 31 0.24 -7.76 1.76
C GLU A 31 -0.30 -6.32 1.79
N LEU A 32 -1.62 -6.14 1.84
CA LEU A 32 -2.24 -4.81 1.94
C LEU A 32 -1.85 -4.10 3.23
N LEU A 33 -1.88 -4.80 4.38
CA LEU A 33 -1.45 -4.24 5.66
C LEU A 33 -0.01 -3.72 5.60
N ILE A 34 0.91 -4.53 5.07
CA ILE A 34 2.32 -4.14 4.95
C ILE A 34 2.48 -2.97 3.97
N ALA A 35 1.78 -2.99 2.83
CA ALA A 35 1.82 -1.88 1.86
C ALA A 35 1.32 -0.57 2.48
N VAL A 36 0.23 -0.60 3.27
CA VAL A 36 -0.30 0.57 3.98
C VAL A 36 0.66 1.07 5.06
N ILE A 37 1.35 0.18 5.78
CA ILE A 37 2.39 0.59 6.75
C ILE A 37 3.52 1.33 6.04
N LEU A 38 3.97 0.81 4.89
CA LEU A 38 5.04 1.41 4.09
C LEU A 38 4.62 2.69 3.35
N SER A 39 3.32 2.98 3.23
CA SER A 39 2.85 4.17 2.52
C SER A 39 2.99 5.46 3.34
N ALA A 40 3.39 5.37 4.61
CA ALA A 40 3.62 6.53 5.45
C ALA A 40 4.69 7.46 4.82
N GLN A 41 4.26 8.67 4.42
CA GLN A 41 5.10 9.66 3.73
C GLN A 41 5.80 9.13 2.46
N ALA A 42 5.19 8.17 1.78
CA ALA A 42 5.66 7.60 0.52
C ALA A 42 4.57 7.68 -0.56
N THR A 43 4.97 7.53 -1.82
CA THR A 43 4.01 7.42 -2.94
C THR A 43 3.65 5.97 -3.18
N ASP A 44 2.43 5.68 -3.64
CA ASP A 44 2.01 4.32 -3.97
C ASP A 44 2.95 3.67 -5.02
N VAL A 45 3.48 4.46 -5.96
CA VAL A 45 4.50 4.02 -6.92
C VAL A 45 5.79 3.55 -6.22
N SER A 46 6.29 4.29 -5.23
CA SER A 46 7.48 3.88 -4.47
C SER A 46 7.21 2.65 -3.60
N VAL A 47 6.02 2.55 -2.99
CA VAL A 47 5.61 1.39 -2.20
C VAL A 47 5.55 0.16 -3.09
N ASN A 48 4.86 0.22 -4.23
CA ASN A 48 4.71 -0.89 -5.18
C ASN A 48 6.08 -1.40 -5.68
N LYS A 49 7.05 -0.51 -5.93
CA LYS A 49 8.42 -0.91 -6.33
C LYS A 49 9.17 -1.66 -5.22
N ALA A 50 8.94 -1.32 -3.95
CA ALA A 50 9.54 -2.01 -2.81
C ALA A 50 8.83 -3.33 -2.52
N THR A 51 7.50 -3.32 -2.52
CA THR A 51 6.67 -4.50 -2.22
C THR A 51 6.73 -5.56 -3.30
N GLU A 52 6.90 -5.20 -4.59
CA GLU A 52 7.13 -6.17 -5.67
C GLU A 52 8.31 -7.11 -5.34
N LYS A 53 9.43 -6.53 -4.90
CA LYS A 53 10.64 -7.30 -4.54
C LYS A 53 10.51 -8.00 -3.20
N LEU A 54 9.90 -7.34 -2.21
CA LEU A 54 9.70 -7.91 -0.87
C LEU A 54 8.76 -9.11 -0.95
N PHE A 55 7.58 -8.97 -1.54
CA PHE A 55 6.53 -9.99 -1.57
C PHE A 55 6.90 -11.18 -2.45
N ALA A 56 7.66 -10.98 -3.53
CA ALA A 56 8.25 -12.08 -4.27
C ALA A 56 9.16 -12.98 -3.41
N LYS A 57 9.71 -12.44 -2.30
CA LYS A 57 10.57 -13.19 -1.38
C LYS A 57 9.89 -13.59 -0.07
N ALA A 58 9.04 -12.72 0.47
CA ALA A 58 8.44 -12.82 1.79
C ALA A 58 7.12 -12.04 1.84
N ASN A 59 6.01 -12.73 1.58
CA ASN A 59 4.65 -12.18 1.63
C ASN A 59 3.78 -12.80 2.74
N THR A 60 4.41 -13.43 3.73
CA THR A 60 3.73 -13.93 4.94
C THR A 60 4.42 -13.41 6.20
N PRO A 61 3.73 -13.35 7.35
CA PRO A 61 4.33 -12.93 8.62
C PRO A 61 5.61 -13.72 8.94
N GLU A 62 5.58 -15.04 8.78
CA GLU A 62 6.70 -15.93 9.11
C GLU A 62 7.88 -15.72 8.17
N ALA A 63 7.61 -15.46 6.88
CA ALA A 63 8.66 -15.20 5.91
C ALA A 63 9.34 -13.85 6.17
N ILE A 64 8.57 -12.81 6.51
CA ILE A 64 9.13 -11.50 6.90
C ILE A 64 9.95 -11.64 8.18
N LEU A 65 9.44 -12.35 9.19
CA LEU A 65 10.18 -12.62 10.43
C LEU A 65 11.50 -13.36 10.14
N LYS A 66 11.48 -14.35 9.24
CA LYS A 66 12.67 -15.11 8.85
C LYS A 66 13.72 -14.27 8.10
N LEU A 67 13.34 -13.19 7.42
CA LEU A 67 14.31 -12.25 6.86
C LEU A 67 15.13 -11.54 7.94
N GLY A 68 14.55 -11.37 9.13
CA GLY A 68 15.10 -10.52 10.18
C GLY A 68 15.09 -9.04 9.80
N GLU A 69 15.43 -8.19 10.76
CA GLU A 69 15.41 -6.73 10.58
C GLU A 69 16.37 -6.27 9.47
N ASP A 70 17.63 -6.72 9.49
CA ASP A 70 18.63 -6.36 8.48
C ASP A 70 18.28 -6.88 7.07
N GLY A 71 17.61 -8.03 7.00
CA GLY A 71 17.10 -8.57 5.74
C GLY A 71 15.98 -7.70 5.19
N LEU A 72 15.00 -7.36 6.04
CA LEU A 72 13.86 -6.51 5.68
C LEU A 72 14.30 -5.13 5.19
N LYS A 73 15.23 -4.47 5.91
CA LYS A 73 15.76 -3.14 5.55
C LYS A 73 16.28 -3.09 4.12
N LYS A 74 16.88 -4.18 3.61
CA LYS A 74 17.39 -4.22 2.22
C LYS A 74 16.29 -4.05 1.16
N TYR A 75 15.06 -4.49 1.46
CA TYR A 75 13.91 -4.38 0.56
C TYR A 75 13.21 -3.03 0.70
N ILE A 76 13.15 -2.46 1.91
CA ILE A 76 12.37 -1.24 2.19
C ILE A 76 13.20 0.04 2.31
N LYS A 77 14.54 -0.02 2.19
CA LYS A 77 15.45 1.15 2.32
C LYS A 77 15.16 2.34 1.39
N THR A 78 14.38 2.13 0.33
CA THR A 78 13.96 3.20 -0.58
C THR A 78 12.69 3.92 -0.13
N ILE A 79 12.02 3.42 0.91
CA ILE A 79 10.83 4.01 1.52
C ILE A 79 11.28 4.97 2.62
N GLY A 80 10.60 6.11 2.74
CA GLY A 80 10.83 7.06 3.82
C GLY A 80 10.60 6.42 5.18
N LEU A 81 11.25 6.94 6.22
CA LEU A 81 11.08 6.50 7.62
C LEU A 81 11.43 5.03 7.91
N TYR A 82 12.09 4.30 6.99
CA TYR A 82 12.32 2.85 7.14
C TYR A 82 13.05 2.43 8.43
N ASN A 83 13.74 3.36 9.12
CA ASN A 83 14.44 3.18 10.39
C ASN A 83 14.18 4.34 11.40
N SER A 84 13.23 5.22 11.12
CA SER A 84 13.07 6.51 11.82
C SER A 84 12.02 6.46 12.91
#